data_AF-A0A8T7AIR3-F1
#
_entry.id   AF-A0A8T7AIR3-F1
#
_cell.length_a   1.000
_cell.length_b   1.000
_cell.length_c   1.000
_cell.angle_alpha   90.00
_cell.angle_beta   90.00
_cell.angle_gamma   90.00
#
_symmetry.space_group_name_H-M   'P 1'
#
loop_
_entity.id
_entity.type
_entity.pdbx_description
1 polymer ?
#
loop_
_entity_poly.entity_id
_entity_poly.type
_entity_poly.pdbx_seq_one_letter_code
_entity_poly.pdbx_strand_id
1 'polypeptide(L)'
;MRDESIVATQARSLIGQLREERDQSCRDIEREADAWRRERMREARRQARSKVEAAIGLARERRRVEVAAASAQIAADRSRQRQLQLSRLLSEAMRHIPDELAARWRDEHTRSGWIGAALRDAIRRLGASDWTIIVAPGITPDERVAEFEGARLTWIKDPDLPAGLIIAKPGARMDASIDGLLAGDAELQSRVLQMINAALSAGSS
;
A
#
# COMPACT_ATOMS: atom_id res chain seq x y z
N MET A 1 30.61 59.88 94.35
CA MET A 1 29.37 59.08 94.22
C MET A 1 28.40 59.52 93.13
N ARG A 2 28.39 60.76 92.61
CA ARG A 2 27.50 61.14 91.48
C ARG A 2 28.04 60.77 90.08
N ASP A 3 29.36 60.80 89.86
CA ASP A 3 29.96 60.45 88.56
C ASP A 3 29.91 58.95 88.22
N GLU A 4 30.07 58.04 89.19
CA GLU A 4 29.94 56.58 88.97
C GLU A 4 28.54 56.17 88.51
N SER A 5 27.50 56.90 88.94
CA SER A 5 26.11 56.64 88.56
C SER A 5 25.83 56.99 87.10
N ILE A 6 26.45 58.07 86.61
CA ILE A 6 26.30 58.53 85.22
C ILE A 6 27.03 57.56 84.28
N VAL A 7 28.25 57.17 84.61
CA VAL A 7 29.04 56.21 83.81
C VAL A 7 28.38 54.83 83.78
N ALA A 8 27.84 54.34 84.91
CA ALA A 8 27.11 53.07 84.95
C ALA A 8 25.80 53.10 84.14
N THR A 9 25.13 54.25 84.08
CA THR A 9 23.90 54.44 83.29
C THR A 9 24.22 54.51 81.79
N GLN A 10 25.29 55.20 81.40
CA GLN A 10 25.77 55.26 80.01
C GLN A 10 26.23 53.88 79.51
N ALA A 11 26.96 53.12 80.33
CA ALA A 11 27.37 51.76 80.00
C ALA A 11 26.17 50.81 79.81
N ARG A 12 25.13 50.90 80.65
CA ARG A 12 23.89 50.12 80.47
C ARG A 12 23.13 50.48 79.21
N SER A 13 23.08 51.77 78.85
CA SER A 13 22.46 52.25 77.61
C SER A 13 23.16 51.68 76.37
N LEU A 14 24.49 51.76 76.33
CA LEU A 14 25.31 51.19 75.23
C LEU A 14 25.14 49.67 75.11
N ILE A 15 25.10 48.94 76.23
CA ILE A 15 24.83 47.50 76.23
C ILE A 15 23.40 47.20 75.74
N GLY A 16 22.43 48.04 76.09
CA GLY A 16 21.04 47.93 75.60
C GLY A 16 20.98 48.10 74.08
N GLN A 17 21.59 49.16 73.55
CA GLN A 17 21.67 49.44 72.12
C GLN A 17 22.37 48.32 71.35
N LEU A 18 23.51 47.82 71.84
CA LEU A 18 24.21 46.69 71.23
C LEU A 18 23.38 45.40 71.19
N ARG A 19 22.59 45.12 72.23
CA ARG A 19 21.69 43.96 72.25
C ARG A 19 20.56 44.13 71.24
N GLU A 20 20.02 45.33 71.12
CA GLU A 20 18.94 45.65 70.19
C GLU A 20 19.43 45.59 68.74
N GLU A 21 20.63 46.11 68.45
CA GLU A 21 21.31 45.96 67.15
C GLU A 21 21.63 44.50 66.81
N ARG A 22 22.08 43.71 67.80
CA ARG A 22 22.31 42.27 67.62
C ARG A 22 21.00 41.55 67.29
N ASP A 23 19.93 41.81 68.05
CA ASP A 23 18.64 41.15 67.84
C ASP A 23 17.99 41.57 66.52
N GLN A 24 18.23 42.81 66.08
CA GLN A 24 17.86 43.26 64.76
C GLN A 24 18.66 42.52 63.67
N SER A 25 19.98 42.42 63.83
CA SER A 25 20.86 41.70 62.90
C SER A 25 20.50 40.22 62.78
N CYS A 26 20.20 39.54 63.89
CA CYS A 26 19.74 38.15 63.87
C CYS A 26 18.42 38.01 63.09
N ARG A 27 17.45 38.89 63.34
CA ARG A 27 16.17 38.90 62.60
C ARG A 27 16.36 39.18 61.12
N ASP A 28 17.34 40.01 60.76
CA ASP A 28 17.65 40.32 59.37
C ASP A 28 18.25 39.10 58.65
N ILE A 29 19.22 38.44 59.28
CA ILE A 29 19.84 37.20 58.77
C ILE A 29 18.79 36.09 58.61
N GLU A 30 17.90 35.90 59.58
CA GLU A 30 16.82 34.90 59.50
C GLU A 30 15.88 35.19 58.32
N ARG A 31 15.47 36.46 58.15
CA ARG A 31 14.60 36.88 57.03
C ARG A 31 15.27 36.64 55.67
N GLU A 32 16.56 36.96 55.56
CA GLU A 32 17.34 36.74 54.35
C GLU A 32 17.48 35.24 54.04
N ALA A 33 17.81 34.42 55.04
CA ALA A 33 17.93 32.97 54.91
C ALA A 33 16.59 32.31 54.48
N ASP A 34 15.47 32.77 55.04
CA ASP A 34 14.12 32.33 54.65
C ASP A 34 13.79 32.71 53.20
N ALA A 35 14.10 33.94 52.79
CA ALA A 35 13.89 34.40 51.42
C ALA A 35 14.72 33.59 50.43
N TRP A 36 16.00 33.36 50.75
CA TRP A 36 16.92 32.56 49.94
C TRP A 36 16.45 31.10 49.81
N ARG A 37 16.06 30.45 50.92
CA ARG A 37 15.52 29.08 50.90
C ARG A 37 14.27 28.98 50.02
N ARG A 38 13.34 29.94 50.14
CA ARG A 38 12.12 29.96 49.32
C ARG A 38 12.45 30.08 47.84
N GLU A 39 13.39 30.95 47.46
CA GLU A 39 13.74 31.11 46.04
C GLU A 39 14.45 29.87 45.48
N ARG A 40 15.41 29.30 46.23
CA ARG A 40 16.05 28.04 45.85
C ARG A 40 15.06 26.90 45.66
N MET A 41 14.05 26.79 46.54
CA MET A 41 12.99 25.79 46.39
C MET A 41 12.10 26.04 45.18
N ARG A 42 11.76 27.30 44.87
CA ARG A 42 11.00 27.62 43.65
C ARG A 42 11.80 27.28 42.40
N GLU A 43 13.07 27.63 42.37
CA GLU A 43 13.99 27.32 41.27
C GLU A 43 14.11 25.80 41.06
N ALA A 44 14.36 25.03 42.12
CA ALA A 44 14.43 23.58 42.07
C ALA A 44 13.11 22.96 41.56
N ARG A 45 11.95 23.45 42.01
CA ARG A 45 10.64 22.99 41.53
C ARG A 45 10.41 23.32 40.05
N ARG A 46 10.79 24.52 39.59
CA ARG A 46 10.71 24.90 38.17
C ARG A 46 11.58 23.97 37.32
N GLN A 47 12.81 23.73 37.73
CA GLN A 47 13.72 22.82 37.03
C GLN A 47 13.20 21.38 37.02
N ALA A 48 12.69 20.88 38.14
CA ALA A 48 12.12 19.54 38.22
C ALA A 48 10.91 19.38 37.28
N ARG A 49 10.00 20.36 37.24
CA ARG A 49 8.85 20.35 36.31
C ARG A 49 9.30 20.34 34.86
N SER A 50 10.23 21.22 34.48
CA SER A 50 10.77 21.28 33.12
C SER A 50 11.41 19.95 32.69
N LYS A 51 12.16 19.29 33.60
CA LYS A 51 12.75 17.96 33.32
C LYS A 51 11.67 16.89 33.10
N VAL A 52 10.61 16.89 33.91
CA VAL A 52 9.49 15.94 33.76
C VAL A 52 8.74 16.19 32.45
N GLU A 53 8.44 17.44 32.12
CA GLU A 53 7.79 17.81 30.86
C GLU A 53 8.61 17.38 29.65
N ALA A 54 9.93 17.61 29.67
CA ALA A 54 10.83 17.16 28.61
C ALA A 54 10.85 15.63 28.49
N ALA A 55 10.89 14.91 29.61
CA ALA A 55 10.85 13.44 29.62
C ALA A 55 9.53 12.89 29.08
N ILE A 56 8.39 13.50 29.45
CA ILE A 56 7.07 13.14 28.91
C ILE A 56 7.01 13.42 27.41
N GLY A 57 7.54 14.56 26.95
CA GLY A 57 7.62 14.89 25.53
C GLY A 57 8.40 13.85 24.74
N LEU A 58 9.59 13.49 25.20
CA LEU A 58 10.43 12.45 24.59
C LEU A 58 9.75 11.08 24.58
N ALA A 59 9.10 10.68 25.68
CA ALA A 59 8.38 9.41 25.77
C ALA A 59 7.19 9.35 24.80
N ARG A 60 6.43 10.45 24.68
CA ARG A 60 5.34 10.57 23.72
C ARG A 60 5.83 10.48 22.28
N GLU A 61 6.94 11.13 21.97
CA GLU A 61 7.50 11.10 20.62
C GLU A 61 7.99 9.71 20.24
N ARG A 62 8.73 9.04 21.13
CA ARG A 62 9.12 7.63 20.94
C ARG A 62 7.90 6.75 20.70
N ARG A 63 6.86 6.91 21.50
CA ARG A 63 5.63 6.12 21.35
C ARG A 63 4.94 6.38 20.01
N ARG A 64 4.92 7.63 19.53
CA ARG A 64 4.36 7.97 18.21
C ARG A 64 5.13 7.29 17.10
N VAL A 65 6.46 7.32 17.15
CA VAL A 65 7.32 6.64 16.18
C VAL A 65 7.09 5.13 16.19
N GLU A 66 7.01 4.49 17.36
CA GLU A 66 6.70 3.07 17.49
C GLU A 66 5.34 2.71 16.88
N VAL A 67 4.30 3.49 17.19
CA VAL A 67 2.94 3.26 16.68
C VAL A 67 2.89 3.46 15.17
N ALA A 68 3.56 4.49 14.64
CA ALA A 68 3.65 4.74 13.21
C ALA A 68 4.35 3.58 12.49
N ALA A 69 5.48 3.09 13.02
CA ALA A 69 6.22 1.96 12.46
C ALA A 69 5.39 0.67 12.47
N ALA A 70 4.72 0.36 13.59
CA ALA A 70 3.84 -0.80 13.68
C ALA A 70 2.66 -0.71 12.70
N SER A 71 2.09 0.48 12.53
CA SER A 71 0.97 0.70 11.60
C SER A 71 1.41 0.53 10.14
N ALA A 72 2.61 1.04 9.80
CA ALA A 72 3.20 0.86 8.48
C ALA A 72 3.47 -0.63 8.18
N GLN A 73 3.98 -1.38 9.16
CA GLN A 73 4.21 -2.81 9.03
C GLN A 73 2.90 -3.58 8.76
N ILE A 74 1.85 -3.31 9.54
CA ILE A 74 0.53 -3.93 9.34
C ILE A 74 -0.03 -3.61 7.95
N ALA A 75 0.10 -2.36 7.49
CA ALA A 75 -0.35 -1.95 6.17
C ALA A 75 0.43 -2.67 5.04
N ALA A 76 1.76 -2.79 5.19
CA ALA A 76 2.62 -3.50 4.25
C ALA A 76 2.26 -5.00 4.18
N ASP A 77 2.07 -5.65 5.34
CA ASP A 77 1.71 -7.06 5.42
C ASP A 77 0.35 -7.34 4.77
N ARG A 78 -0.65 -6.48 5.02
CA ARG A 78 -1.96 -6.59 4.37
C ARG A 78 -1.88 -6.43 2.85
N SER A 79 -1.11 -5.45 2.37
CA SER A 79 -0.90 -5.23 0.94
C SER A 79 -0.26 -6.46 0.29
N ARG A 80 0.77 -7.02 0.92
CA ARG A 80 1.45 -8.23 0.46
C ARG A 80 0.53 -9.44 0.43
N GLN A 81 -0.26 -9.66 1.48
CA GLN A 81 -1.24 -10.76 1.53
C GLN A 81 -2.27 -10.65 0.40
N ARG A 82 -2.80 -9.45 0.16
CA ARG A 82 -3.72 -9.19 -0.95
C ARG A 82 -3.08 -9.47 -2.30
N GLN A 83 -1.84 -9.03 -2.52
CA GLN A 83 -1.12 -9.30 -3.77
C GLN A 83 -0.90 -10.81 -3.99
N LEU A 84 -0.52 -11.55 -2.94
CA LEU A 84 -0.36 -13.00 -3.01
C LEU A 84 -1.68 -13.70 -3.31
N GLN A 85 -2.79 -13.27 -2.70
CA GLN A 85 -4.11 -13.82 -2.96
C GLN A 85 -4.55 -13.59 -4.41
N LEU A 86 -4.40 -12.36 -4.92
CA LEU A 86 -4.74 -12.04 -6.31
C LEU A 86 -3.87 -12.83 -7.31
N SER A 87 -2.57 -12.95 -7.03
CA SER A 87 -1.65 -13.74 -7.86
C SER A 87 -2.04 -15.23 -7.88
N ARG A 88 -2.46 -15.80 -6.74
CA ARG A 88 -2.97 -17.18 -6.68
C ARG A 88 -4.24 -17.36 -7.51
N LEU A 89 -5.23 -16.50 -7.33
CA LEU A 89 -6.49 -16.57 -8.08
C LEU A 89 -6.26 -16.41 -9.58
N LEU A 90 -5.38 -15.48 -9.98
CA LEU A 90 -5.02 -15.32 -11.39
C LEU A 90 -4.36 -16.59 -11.92
N SER A 91 -3.38 -17.14 -11.21
CA SER A 91 -2.66 -18.36 -11.63
C SER A 91 -3.60 -19.56 -11.75
N GLU A 92 -4.58 -19.67 -10.86
CA GLU A 92 -5.61 -20.71 -10.89
C GLU A 92 -6.55 -20.51 -12.09
N ALA A 93 -7.05 -19.29 -12.30
CA ALA A 93 -7.89 -18.96 -13.44
C ALA A 93 -7.17 -19.26 -14.77
N MET A 94 -5.93 -18.80 -14.91
CA MET A 94 -5.12 -19.02 -16.12
C MET A 94 -4.86 -20.51 -16.40
N ARG A 95 -4.84 -21.37 -15.38
CA ARG A 95 -4.69 -22.81 -15.54
C ARG A 95 -5.92 -23.46 -16.18
N HIS A 96 -7.12 -22.95 -15.89
CA HIS A 96 -8.38 -23.54 -16.37
C HIS A 96 -8.85 -23.00 -17.71
N ILE A 97 -8.44 -21.79 -18.09
CA ILE A 97 -8.84 -21.15 -19.36
C ILE A 97 -8.55 -22.03 -20.60
N PRO A 98 -7.37 -22.67 -20.76
CA PRO A 98 -7.10 -23.49 -21.94
C PRO A 98 -8.12 -24.62 -22.13
N ASP A 99 -8.45 -25.34 -21.05
CA ASP A 99 -9.39 -26.45 -21.08
C ASP A 99 -10.81 -25.99 -21.43
N GLU A 100 -11.23 -24.85 -20.87
CA GLU A 100 -12.53 -24.23 -21.18
C GLU A 100 -12.61 -23.74 -22.63
N LEU A 101 -11.54 -23.16 -23.16
CA LEU A 101 -11.47 -22.75 -24.57
C LEU A 101 -11.52 -23.97 -25.50
N ALA A 102 -10.83 -25.07 -25.14
CA ALA A 102 -10.87 -26.31 -25.90
C ALA A 102 -12.26 -26.97 -25.84
N ALA A 103 -12.95 -26.90 -24.71
CA ALA A 103 -14.33 -27.35 -24.58
C ALA A 103 -15.28 -26.54 -25.49
N ARG A 104 -15.15 -25.20 -25.49
CA ARG A 104 -15.91 -24.33 -26.39
C ARG A 104 -15.62 -24.63 -27.86
N TRP A 105 -14.37 -24.86 -28.24
CA TRP A 105 -14.06 -25.21 -29.63
C TRP A 105 -14.75 -26.50 -30.10
N ARG A 106 -15.00 -27.47 -29.21
CA ARG A 106 -15.72 -28.70 -29.56
C ARG A 106 -17.21 -28.46 -29.81
N ASP A 107 -17.80 -27.46 -29.17
CA ASP A 107 -19.18 -27.06 -29.41
C ASP A 107 -19.32 -26.30 -30.74
N GLU A 108 -20.23 -26.77 -31.60
CA GLU A 108 -20.38 -26.26 -32.97
C GLU A 108 -20.83 -24.80 -33.01
N HIS A 109 -21.77 -24.41 -32.15
CA HIS A 109 -22.30 -23.06 -32.14
C HIS A 109 -21.22 -22.03 -31.76
N THR A 110 -20.48 -22.30 -30.69
CA THR A 110 -19.40 -21.43 -30.24
C THR A 110 -18.19 -21.46 -31.18
N ARG A 111 -17.87 -22.62 -31.79
CA ARG A 111 -16.84 -22.73 -32.83
C ARG A 111 -17.15 -21.89 -34.07
N SER A 112 -18.37 -21.96 -34.60
CA SER A 112 -18.79 -21.13 -35.73
C SER A 112 -18.65 -19.64 -35.43
N GLY A 113 -19.04 -19.21 -34.22
CA GLY A 113 -18.84 -17.84 -33.74
C GLY A 113 -17.38 -17.43 -33.66
N TRP A 114 -16.52 -18.32 -33.16
CA TRP A 114 -15.06 -18.14 -33.10
C TRP A 114 -14.47 -17.95 -34.50
N ILE A 115 -14.80 -18.84 -35.44
CA ILE A 115 -14.33 -18.76 -36.83
C ILE A 115 -14.72 -17.43 -37.45
N GLY A 116 -15.99 -17.04 -37.36
CA GLY A 116 -16.46 -15.76 -37.91
C GLY A 116 -15.79 -14.55 -37.27
N ALA A 117 -15.54 -14.58 -35.96
CA ALA A 117 -14.82 -13.52 -35.26
C ALA A 117 -13.35 -13.42 -35.71
N ALA A 118 -12.67 -14.55 -35.86
CA ALA A 118 -11.30 -14.60 -36.35
C ALA A 118 -11.21 -14.07 -37.79
N LEU A 119 -12.12 -14.49 -38.68
CA LEU A 119 -12.13 -13.99 -40.07
C LEU A 119 -12.34 -12.47 -40.14
N ARG A 120 -13.28 -11.92 -39.36
CA ARG A 120 -13.46 -10.46 -39.26
C ARG A 120 -12.22 -9.75 -38.73
N ASP A 121 -11.52 -10.33 -37.75
CA ASP A 121 -10.30 -9.72 -37.24
C ASP A 121 -9.16 -9.77 -38.27
N ALA A 122 -9.06 -10.86 -39.02
CA ALA A 122 -8.14 -10.96 -40.15
C ALA A 122 -8.44 -9.95 -41.25
N ILE A 123 -9.72 -9.65 -41.55
CA ILE A 123 -10.05 -8.59 -42.52
C ILE A 123 -9.51 -7.25 -42.02
N ARG A 124 -9.72 -6.92 -40.75
CA ARG A 124 -9.26 -5.65 -40.18
C ARG A 124 -7.74 -5.52 -40.12
N ARG A 125 -7.03 -6.61 -39.81
CA ARG A 125 -5.57 -6.60 -39.58
C ARG A 125 -4.76 -6.91 -40.82
N LEU A 126 -5.21 -7.87 -41.62
CA LEU A 126 -4.50 -8.38 -42.79
C LEU A 126 -5.08 -7.85 -44.11
N GLY A 127 -6.32 -7.35 -44.11
CA GLY A 127 -7.02 -6.95 -45.33
C GLY A 127 -7.52 -8.13 -46.16
N ALA A 128 -8.54 -7.89 -46.99
CA ALA A 128 -9.10 -8.89 -47.90
C ALA A 128 -8.02 -9.34 -48.91
N SER A 129 -7.72 -10.64 -48.91
CA SER A 129 -6.71 -11.27 -49.78
C SER A 129 -6.93 -12.79 -49.81
N ASP A 130 -6.08 -13.52 -50.53
CA ASP A 130 -6.11 -14.98 -50.51
C ASP A 130 -5.46 -15.48 -49.22
N TRP A 131 -6.25 -16.18 -48.40
CA TRP A 131 -5.84 -16.68 -47.10
C TRP A 131 -5.78 -18.21 -47.08
N THR A 132 -4.79 -18.71 -46.34
CA THR A 132 -4.72 -20.11 -45.92
C THR A 132 -5.17 -20.19 -44.46
N ILE A 133 -6.23 -20.95 -44.21
CA ILE A 133 -6.78 -21.21 -42.88
C ILE A 133 -6.32 -22.58 -42.42
N ILE A 134 -5.43 -22.61 -41.45
CA ILE A 134 -5.01 -23.85 -40.78
C ILE A 134 -5.92 -24.01 -39.57
N VAL A 135 -6.69 -25.09 -39.51
CA VAL A 135 -7.76 -25.26 -38.52
C VAL A 135 -7.63 -26.57 -37.77
N ALA A 136 -7.95 -26.53 -36.47
CA ALA A 136 -8.01 -27.71 -35.62
C ALA A 136 -9.11 -28.67 -36.09
N PRO A 137 -9.05 -29.96 -35.70
CA PRO A 137 -10.08 -30.93 -36.05
C PRO A 137 -11.48 -30.55 -35.51
N GLY A 138 -12.53 -31.14 -36.09
CA GLY A 138 -13.91 -30.98 -35.65
C GLY A 138 -14.78 -30.03 -36.48
N ILE A 139 -14.19 -29.29 -37.43
CA ILE A 139 -14.93 -28.38 -38.31
C ILE A 139 -15.84 -29.12 -39.33
N THR A 140 -17.09 -28.70 -39.43
CA THR A 140 -18.09 -29.23 -40.37
C THR A 140 -17.94 -28.62 -41.77
N PRO A 141 -18.52 -29.21 -42.83
CA PRO A 141 -18.50 -28.62 -44.17
C PRO A 141 -19.13 -27.23 -44.24
N ASP A 142 -20.20 -26.99 -43.48
CA ASP A 142 -20.94 -25.72 -43.48
C ASP A 142 -20.12 -24.57 -42.87
N GLU A 143 -19.21 -24.90 -41.95
CA GLU A 143 -18.27 -23.95 -41.36
C GLU A 143 -17.12 -23.56 -42.34
N ARG A 144 -16.94 -24.28 -43.45
CA ARG A 144 -15.88 -24.02 -44.45
C ARG A 144 -16.40 -23.18 -45.60
N VAL A 145 -16.51 -21.88 -45.35
CA VAL A 145 -16.81 -20.91 -46.41
C VAL A 145 -15.63 -20.78 -47.37
N ALA A 146 -15.91 -20.69 -48.67
CA ALA A 146 -14.89 -20.49 -49.71
C ALA A 146 -14.42 -19.03 -49.77
N GLU A 147 -15.29 -18.08 -49.39
CA GLU A 147 -15.03 -16.65 -49.42
C GLU A 147 -15.62 -15.96 -48.19
N PHE A 148 -14.98 -14.88 -47.74
CA PHE A 148 -15.43 -14.07 -46.61
C PHE A 148 -15.05 -12.61 -46.84
N GLU A 149 -16.04 -11.72 -46.98
CA GLU A 149 -15.84 -10.27 -47.15
C GLU A 149 -14.78 -9.91 -48.23
N GLY A 150 -14.77 -10.65 -49.34
CA GLY A 150 -13.84 -10.43 -50.46
C GLY A 150 -12.48 -11.12 -50.34
N ALA A 151 -12.21 -11.84 -49.24
CA ALA A 151 -11.07 -12.75 -49.11
C ALA A 151 -11.45 -14.15 -49.63
N ARG A 152 -10.53 -14.84 -50.31
CA ARG A 152 -10.68 -16.26 -50.69
C ARG A 152 -9.97 -17.15 -49.69
N LEU A 153 -10.62 -18.23 -49.25
CA LEU A 153 -10.16 -19.06 -48.14
C LEU A 153 -9.80 -20.45 -48.63
N THR A 154 -8.58 -20.87 -48.34
CA THR A 154 -8.13 -22.26 -48.51
C THR A 154 -8.00 -22.91 -47.15
N TRP A 155 -8.73 -24.00 -46.92
CA TRP A 155 -8.77 -24.68 -45.63
C TRP A 155 -7.80 -25.86 -45.57
N ILE A 156 -6.94 -25.88 -44.56
CA ILE A 156 -6.00 -26.96 -44.24
C ILE A 156 -6.31 -27.44 -42.83
N LYS A 157 -6.48 -28.75 -42.67
CA LYS A 157 -6.62 -29.34 -41.33
C LYS A 157 -5.24 -29.64 -40.76
N ASP A 158 -5.04 -29.28 -39.51
CA ASP A 158 -3.85 -29.61 -38.74
C ASP A 158 -4.26 -30.46 -37.52
N PRO A 159 -3.89 -31.75 -37.46
CA PRO A 159 -4.23 -32.61 -36.32
C PRO A 159 -3.45 -32.26 -35.06
N ASP A 160 -2.32 -31.54 -35.17
CA ASP A 160 -1.49 -31.17 -34.04
C ASP A 160 -1.98 -29.87 -33.37
N LEU A 161 -2.91 -29.15 -34.02
CA LEU A 161 -3.52 -27.95 -33.46
C LEU A 161 -4.65 -28.35 -32.48
N PRO A 162 -4.52 -28.08 -31.15
CA PRO A 162 -5.48 -28.59 -30.17
C PRO A 162 -6.89 -27.98 -30.34
N ALA A 163 -6.97 -26.68 -30.62
CA ALA A 163 -8.21 -25.96 -30.86
C ALA A 163 -7.93 -24.57 -31.46
N GLY A 164 -8.91 -24.07 -32.23
CA GLY A 164 -8.87 -22.79 -32.92
C GLY A 164 -8.31 -22.89 -34.34
N LEU A 165 -7.78 -21.77 -34.84
CA LEU A 165 -7.33 -21.64 -36.22
C LEU A 165 -6.23 -20.60 -36.38
N ILE A 166 -5.45 -20.73 -37.45
CA ILE A 166 -4.42 -19.79 -37.87
C ILE A 166 -4.77 -19.30 -39.26
N ILE A 167 -4.72 -17.98 -39.45
CA ILE A 167 -4.97 -17.33 -40.75
C ILE A 167 -3.63 -16.82 -41.27
N ALA A 168 -3.20 -17.33 -42.42
CA ALA A 168 -1.92 -16.99 -43.01
C ALA A 168 -2.09 -16.44 -44.44
N LYS A 169 -1.27 -15.46 -44.77
CA LYS A 169 -1.02 -14.99 -46.13
C LYS A 169 0.49 -14.79 -46.33
N PRO A 170 0.99 -14.63 -47.56
CA PRO A 170 2.40 -14.31 -47.77
C PRO A 170 2.84 -13.10 -46.94
N GLY A 171 3.81 -13.30 -46.03
CA GLY A 171 4.37 -12.25 -45.18
C GLY A 171 3.55 -11.86 -43.95
N ALA A 172 2.40 -12.48 -43.67
CA ALA A 172 1.64 -12.19 -42.45
C ALA A 172 0.86 -13.41 -41.93
N ARG A 173 0.83 -13.57 -40.61
CA ARG A 173 0.11 -14.63 -39.90
C ARG A 173 -0.64 -14.03 -38.73
N MET A 174 -1.89 -14.43 -38.56
CA MET A 174 -2.69 -14.17 -37.38
C MET A 174 -3.05 -15.48 -36.72
N ASP A 175 -2.67 -15.64 -35.47
CA ASP A 175 -2.89 -16.84 -34.70
C ASP A 175 -4.11 -16.67 -33.79
N ALA A 176 -5.20 -17.35 -34.13
CA ALA A 176 -6.43 -17.40 -33.34
C ALA A 176 -6.65 -18.80 -32.74
N SER A 177 -5.56 -19.56 -32.55
CA SER A 177 -5.55 -20.78 -31.74
C SER A 177 -5.58 -20.45 -30.25
N ILE A 178 -5.79 -21.46 -29.40
CA ILE A 178 -5.65 -21.28 -27.94
C ILE A 178 -4.27 -20.71 -27.61
N ASP A 179 -3.21 -21.28 -28.18
CA ASP A 179 -1.84 -20.82 -27.93
C ASP A 179 -1.63 -19.38 -28.41
N GLY A 180 -2.16 -19.03 -29.57
CA GLY A 180 -2.11 -17.65 -30.09
C GLY A 180 -2.86 -16.64 -29.21
N LEU A 181 -4.03 -17.03 -28.69
CA LEU A 181 -4.82 -16.20 -27.79
C LEU A 181 -4.17 -16.04 -26.41
N LEU A 182 -3.49 -17.09 -25.92
CA LEU A 182 -2.80 -17.09 -24.64
C LEU A 182 -1.40 -16.46 -24.71
N ALA A 183 -0.75 -16.44 -25.88
CA ALA A 183 0.56 -15.80 -26.08
C ALA A 183 0.52 -14.28 -25.83
N GLY A 184 -0.67 -13.65 -25.97
CA GLY A 184 -0.95 -12.26 -25.58
C GLY A 184 -1.17 -12.07 -24.07
N ASP A 185 -0.46 -12.85 -23.25
CA ASP A 185 -0.73 -13.13 -21.84
C ASP A 185 -0.97 -11.86 -20.99
N ALA A 186 -0.23 -10.77 -21.24
CA ALA A 186 -0.35 -9.54 -20.46
C ALA A 186 -1.73 -8.85 -20.55
N GLU A 187 -2.33 -8.76 -21.74
CA GLU A 187 -3.65 -8.13 -21.91
C GLU A 187 -4.76 -9.02 -21.36
N LEU A 188 -4.66 -10.33 -21.60
CA LEU A 188 -5.61 -11.31 -21.08
C LEU A 188 -5.56 -11.37 -19.56
N GLN A 189 -4.37 -11.47 -18.97
CA GLN A 189 -4.15 -11.43 -17.52
C GLN A 189 -4.72 -10.14 -16.93
N SER A 190 -4.48 -8.99 -17.56
CA SER A 190 -5.03 -7.71 -17.11
C SER A 190 -6.56 -7.73 -17.06
N ARG A 191 -7.22 -8.26 -18.10
CA ARG A 191 -8.69 -8.38 -18.13
C ARG A 191 -9.21 -9.35 -17.08
N VAL A 192 -8.56 -10.50 -16.90
CA VAL A 192 -8.92 -11.47 -15.86
C VAL A 192 -8.75 -10.86 -14.46
N LEU A 193 -7.65 -10.14 -14.21
CA LEU A 193 -7.42 -9.39 -12.98
C LEU A 193 -8.53 -8.36 -12.71
N GLN A 194 -8.97 -7.62 -13.72
CA GLN A 194 -10.07 -6.67 -13.60
C GLN A 194 -11.38 -7.36 -13.20
N MET A 195 -11.69 -8.50 -13.81
CA MET A 195 -12.87 -9.29 -13.47
C MET A 195 -12.83 -9.83 -12.03
N ILE A 196 -11.67 -10.37 -11.61
CA ILE A 196 -11.46 -10.84 -10.23
C ILE A 196 -11.66 -9.67 -9.24
N ASN A 197 -11.09 -8.50 -9.54
CA ASN A 197 -11.21 -7.34 -8.66
C ASN A 197 -12.65 -6.81 -8.56
N ALA A 198 -13.40 -6.83 -9.67
CA ALA A 198 -14.82 -6.48 -9.68
C ALA A 198 -15.66 -7.45 -8.84
N ALA A 199 -15.43 -8.77 -8.97
CA ALA A 199 -16.14 -9.78 -8.19
C ALA A 199 -15.86 -9.68 -6.68
N LEU A 200 -14.60 -9.44 -6.29
CA LEU A 200 -14.21 -9.26 -4.89
C LEU A 200 -14.81 -7.98 -4.27
N SER A 201 -14.97 -6.93 -5.06
CA SER A 201 -15.57 -5.67 -4.62
C SER A 201 -17.10 -5.80 -4.43
N ALA A 202 -17.77 -6.57 -5.30
CA ALA A 202 -19.21 -6.81 -5.21
C ALA A 202 -19.62 -7.70 -4.03
N GLY A 203 -18.76 -8.63 -3.60
CA GLY A 203 -19.02 -9.49 -2.42
C GLY A 203 -18.73 -8.85 -1.06
N SER A 204 -18.27 -7.59 -1.02
CA SER A 204 -17.96 -6.84 0.20
C SER A 204 -19.00 -5.76 0.54
N SER A 205 -20.10 -5.70 -0.22
CA SER A 205 -21.29 -4.84 0.02
C SER A 205 -22.46 -5.70 0.48
#